data_AF-W0RLF6-F1
#
_entry.id   AF-W0RLF6-F1
#
_cell.length_a   1.000
_cell.length_b   1.000
_cell.length_c   1.000
_cell.angle_alpha   90.00
_cell.angle_beta   90.00
_cell.angle_gamma   90.00
#
_symmetry.space_group_name_H-M   'P 1'
#
loop_
_entity.id
_entity.type
_entity.pdbx_description
1 polymer ?
#
loop_
_entity_poly.entity_id
_entity_poly.type
_entity_poly.pdbx_seq_one_letter_code
_entity_poly.pdbx_strand_id
1 'polypeptide(L)'
;MSTTMDPTARDTYAAPRDTAHGASRPVAQGPATRVAIALLVAATLAIAVAYASAFRTAGPPGWAAWLLATGVPLALVGVMVLGAARAGRLPGTLGAAFALVGLMLAGGFCLALALPAAGAGETEPLLLGLPRRAAIIVYGVGLLPVFVLPAAYALTFDAQTLRDEDLARVREAAVSWRAGRRERA
;
A
#
# COMPACT_ATOMS: atom_id res chain seq x y z
N MET A 1 -54.98 -37.50 11.66
CA MET A 1 -54.69 -36.32 12.50
C MET A 1 -53.97 -35.32 11.62
N SER A 2 -54.70 -34.34 11.08
CA SER A 2 -54.15 -33.32 10.18
C SER A 2 -53.77 -32.08 10.99
N THR A 3 -52.50 -31.72 10.94
CA THR A 3 -51.95 -30.53 11.59
C THR A 3 -52.28 -29.31 10.74
N THR A 4 -53.29 -28.55 11.15
CA THR A 4 -53.65 -27.27 10.52
C THR A 4 -52.52 -26.27 10.81
N MET A 5 -51.74 -25.93 9.78
CA MET A 5 -50.65 -24.97 9.85
C MET A 5 -51.24 -23.56 9.95
N ASP A 6 -50.91 -22.85 11.03
CA ASP A 6 -51.36 -21.48 11.30
C ASP A 6 -50.83 -20.50 10.23
N PRO A 7 -51.72 -19.86 9.45
CA PRO A 7 -51.33 -18.94 8.39
C PRO A 7 -50.72 -17.63 8.90
N THR A 8 -50.84 -17.31 10.19
CA THR A 8 -50.32 -16.06 10.77
C THR A 8 -48.81 -16.11 11.10
N ALA A 9 -48.22 -17.30 11.16
CA ALA A 9 -46.79 -17.47 11.41
C ALA A 9 -45.88 -17.07 10.22
N ARG A 10 -46.46 -16.80 9.04
CA ARG A 10 -45.68 -16.39 7.85
C ARG A 10 -45.31 -14.91 7.83
N ASP A 11 -45.99 -14.07 8.59
CA ASP A 11 -45.77 -12.61 8.54
C ASP A 11 -44.64 -12.13 9.47
N THR A 12 -44.18 -12.95 10.40
CA THR A 12 -43.10 -12.58 11.34
C THR A 12 -41.70 -12.74 10.74
N TYR A 13 -41.57 -13.41 9.60
CA TYR A 13 -40.33 -13.49 8.80
C TYR A 13 -40.40 -12.60 7.56
N ALA A 14 -41.09 -11.47 7.64
CA ALA A 14 -40.79 -10.36 6.74
C ALA A 14 -39.35 -9.91 7.05
N ALA A 15 -38.38 -10.53 6.35
CA ALA A 15 -37.01 -10.07 6.29
C ALA A 15 -37.07 -8.55 6.05
N PRO A 16 -36.30 -7.74 6.81
CA PRO A 16 -36.29 -6.30 6.59
C PRO A 16 -36.06 -6.07 5.10
N ARG A 17 -37.08 -5.56 4.42
CA ARG A 17 -36.98 -5.22 3.00
C ARG A 17 -35.86 -4.18 2.93
N ASP A 18 -34.72 -4.58 2.39
CA ASP A 18 -33.61 -3.72 1.98
C ASP A 18 -34.07 -2.76 0.86
N THR A 19 -35.07 -1.92 1.12
CA THR A 19 -35.50 -0.82 0.23
C THR A 19 -34.59 0.40 0.32
N ALA A 20 -33.36 0.20 0.79
CA ALA A 20 -32.26 1.09 0.52
C ALA A 20 -31.09 0.23 0.07
N HIS A 21 -31.04 -0.09 -1.23
CA HIS A 21 -29.75 -0.02 -1.92
C HIS A 21 -29.21 1.36 -1.61
N GLY A 22 -28.43 1.42 -0.52
CA GLY A 22 -27.89 2.64 0.02
C GLY A 22 -27.24 3.36 -1.15
N ALA A 23 -27.78 4.52 -1.48
CA ALA A 23 -27.00 5.51 -2.21
C ALA A 23 -25.74 5.68 -1.37
N SER A 24 -24.68 4.97 -1.76
CA SER A 24 -23.38 4.97 -1.11
C SER A 24 -22.97 6.43 -1.12
N ARG A 25 -23.23 7.14 -0.01
CA ARG A 25 -22.81 8.53 0.11
C ARG A 25 -21.33 8.52 -0.23
N PRO A 26 -20.86 9.34 -1.20
CA PRO A 26 -19.47 9.34 -1.57
C PRO A 26 -18.66 9.51 -0.29
N VAL A 27 -17.94 8.45 0.11
CA VAL A 27 -17.13 8.48 1.32
C VAL A 27 -16.13 9.58 1.07
N ALA A 28 -16.25 10.69 1.81
CA ALA A 28 -15.42 11.85 1.61
C ALA A 28 -13.95 11.40 1.68
N GLN A 29 -13.25 11.48 0.55
CA GLN A 29 -11.86 11.06 0.47
C GLN A 29 -11.05 11.95 1.40
N GLY A 30 -10.43 11.36 2.42
CA GLY A 30 -9.57 12.09 3.33
C GLY A 30 -8.26 12.53 2.65
N PRO A 31 -7.50 13.41 3.30
CA PRO A 31 -6.35 14.08 2.71
C PRO A 31 -5.27 13.11 2.22
N ALA A 32 -5.01 12.01 2.93
CA ALA A 32 -3.99 11.04 2.53
C ALA A 32 -4.36 10.33 1.22
N THR A 33 -5.64 9.98 1.04
CA THR A 33 -6.14 9.37 -0.18
C THR A 33 -6.02 10.31 -1.38
N ARG A 34 -6.34 11.60 -1.20
CA ARG A 34 -6.20 12.60 -2.28
C ARG A 34 -4.75 12.78 -2.70
N VAL A 35 -3.83 12.87 -1.73
CA VAL A 35 -2.39 12.94 -1.99
C VAL A 35 -1.91 11.69 -2.74
N ALA A 36 -2.31 10.49 -2.29
CA ALA A 36 -1.94 9.24 -2.95
C ALA A 36 -2.41 9.18 -4.41
N ILE A 37 -3.65 9.59 -4.68
CA ILE A 37 -4.19 9.67 -6.05
C ILE A 37 -3.40 10.68 -6.88
N ALA A 38 -3.15 11.89 -6.35
CA ALA A 38 -2.38 12.90 -7.06
C ALA A 38 -0.96 12.42 -7.41
N LEU A 39 -0.29 11.76 -6.46
CA LEU A 39 1.02 11.15 -6.67
C LEU A 39 0.97 10.07 -7.75
N LEU A 40 -0.03 9.20 -7.71
CA LEU A 40 -0.18 8.11 -8.68
C LEU A 40 -0.46 8.66 -10.09
N VAL A 41 -1.31 9.67 -10.21
CA VAL A 41 -1.59 10.34 -11.49
C VAL A 41 -0.32 11.01 -12.01
N ALA A 42 0.38 11.79 -11.18
CA ALA A 42 1.62 12.46 -11.58
C ALA A 42 2.70 11.46 -12.02
N ALA A 43 2.87 10.37 -11.26
CA ALA A 43 3.80 9.30 -11.58
C ALA A 43 3.44 8.61 -12.90
N THR A 44 2.17 8.31 -13.12
CA THR A 44 1.68 7.66 -14.35
C THR A 44 1.93 8.54 -15.56
N LEU A 45 1.63 9.84 -15.46
CA LEU A 45 1.91 10.81 -16.53
C LEU A 45 3.41 10.92 -16.81
N ALA A 46 4.25 10.98 -15.77
CA ALA A 46 5.71 11.00 -15.91
C ALA A 46 6.24 9.76 -16.64
N ILE A 47 5.79 8.57 -16.25
CA ILE A 47 6.16 7.30 -16.88
C ILE A 47 5.67 7.26 -18.33
N ALA A 48 4.43 7.68 -18.59
CA ALA A 48 3.87 7.73 -19.94
C ALA A 48 4.67 8.68 -20.85
N VAL A 49 5.04 9.87 -20.37
CA VAL A 49 5.88 10.83 -21.11
C VAL A 49 7.26 10.25 -21.38
N ALA A 50 7.88 9.62 -20.39
CA ALA A 50 9.17 8.97 -20.55
C ALA A 50 9.10 7.84 -21.60
N TYR A 51 8.06 7.01 -21.56
CA TYR A 51 7.88 5.93 -22.52
C TYR A 51 7.58 6.45 -23.92
N ALA A 52 6.70 7.45 -24.04
CA ALA A 52 6.39 8.10 -25.31
C ALA A 52 7.63 8.70 -25.99
N SER A 53 8.60 9.15 -25.21
CA SER A 53 9.86 9.69 -25.73
C SER A 53 10.69 8.69 -26.53
N ALA A 54 10.48 7.38 -26.32
CA ALA A 54 11.17 6.32 -27.06
C ALA A 54 10.78 6.25 -28.54
N PHE A 55 9.62 6.81 -28.92
CA PHE A 55 9.16 6.84 -30.32
C PHE A 55 9.78 7.99 -31.15
N ARG A 56 10.69 8.78 -30.55
CA ARG A 56 11.39 9.83 -31.28
C ARG A 56 12.48 9.23 -32.16
N THR A 57 12.58 9.73 -33.40
CA THR A 57 13.56 9.27 -34.40
C THR A 57 15.03 9.48 -34.00
N ALA A 58 15.30 10.43 -33.11
CA ALA A 58 16.65 10.73 -32.60
C ALA A 58 17.04 9.88 -31.37
N GLY A 59 16.21 8.90 -30.99
CA GLY A 59 16.38 8.12 -29.76
C GLY A 59 15.80 8.81 -28.50
N PRO A 60 15.73 8.08 -27.38
CA PRO A 60 15.17 8.60 -26.15
C PRO A 60 16.08 9.70 -25.56
N PRO A 61 15.51 10.86 -25.18
CA PRO A 61 16.26 11.93 -24.56
C PRO A 61 16.72 11.54 -23.14
N GLY A 62 17.85 12.10 -22.70
CA GLY A 62 18.45 11.76 -21.40
C GLY A 62 17.54 11.97 -20.19
N TRP A 63 16.59 12.91 -20.25
CA TRP A 63 15.61 13.16 -19.18
C TRP A 63 14.61 12.01 -18.98
N ALA A 64 14.40 11.16 -19.99
CA ALA A 64 13.41 10.08 -19.93
C ALA A 64 13.76 9.06 -18.84
N ALA A 65 15.06 8.73 -18.72
CA ALA A 65 15.54 7.84 -17.67
C ALA A 65 15.29 8.41 -16.27
N TRP A 66 15.46 9.72 -16.07
CA TRP A 66 15.20 10.40 -14.80
C TRP A 66 13.71 10.40 -14.42
N LEU A 67 12.82 10.57 -15.40
CA LEU A 67 11.37 10.45 -15.17
C LEU A 67 10.98 9.02 -14.78
N LEU A 68 11.60 7.99 -15.37
CA LEU A 68 11.35 6.60 -14.97
C LEU A 68 11.89 6.31 -13.57
N ALA A 69 13.13 6.73 -13.29
CA ALA A 69 13.80 6.54 -12.01
C ALA A 69 13.06 7.17 -10.83
N THR A 70 12.34 8.27 -11.07
CA THR A 70 11.54 8.96 -10.03
C THR A 70 10.07 8.57 -10.07
N GLY A 71 9.48 8.42 -11.25
CA GLY A 71 8.06 8.10 -11.44
C GLY A 71 7.70 6.71 -10.92
N VAL A 72 8.51 5.68 -11.17
CA VAL A 72 8.20 4.32 -10.71
C VAL A 72 8.15 4.22 -9.17
N PRO A 73 9.16 4.72 -8.42
CA PRO A 73 9.07 4.76 -6.96
C PRO A 73 7.90 5.61 -6.45
N LEU A 74 7.60 6.73 -7.11
CA LEU A 74 6.48 7.59 -6.74
C LEU A 74 5.13 6.89 -6.89
N ALA A 75 4.94 6.13 -7.98
CA ALA A 75 3.76 5.29 -8.17
C ALA A 75 3.65 4.23 -7.08
N LEU A 76 4.74 3.55 -6.75
CA LEU A 76 4.79 2.53 -5.69
C LEU A 76 4.37 3.13 -4.34
N VAL A 77 4.94 4.27 -3.95
CA VAL A 77 4.56 4.98 -2.72
C VAL A 77 3.09 5.40 -2.75
N GLY A 78 2.59 5.89 -3.88
CA GLY A 78 1.17 6.21 -4.06
C GLY A 78 0.26 5.01 -3.78
N VAL A 79 0.60 3.84 -4.31
CA VAL A 79 -0.14 2.59 -4.07
C VAL A 79 -0.04 2.15 -2.60
N MET A 80 1.14 2.23 -1.98
CA MET A 80 1.32 1.89 -0.57
C MET A 80 0.47 2.78 0.34
N VAL A 81 0.46 4.10 0.10
CA VAL A 81 -0.39 5.04 0.86
C VAL A 81 -1.85 4.74 0.64
N LEU A 82 -2.28 4.47 -0.60
CA LEU A 82 -3.67 4.14 -0.90
C LEU A 82 -4.14 2.86 -0.21
N GLY A 83 -3.29 1.83 -0.17
CA GLY A 83 -3.57 0.55 0.50
C GLY A 83 -3.57 0.65 2.03
N ALA A 84 -2.81 1.57 2.61
CA ALA A 84 -2.70 1.74 4.06
C ALA A 84 -3.65 2.79 4.65
N ALA A 85 -4.15 3.73 3.83
CA ALA A 85 -5.01 4.79 4.31
C ALA A 85 -6.37 4.24 4.77
N ARG A 86 -6.65 4.32 6.08
CA ARG A 86 -7.95 3.96 6.67
C ARG A 86 -8.73 5.22 7.01
N ALA A 87 -10.00 5.27 6.61
CA ALA A 87 -10.84 6.47 6.75
C ALA A 87 -10.16 7.77 6.24
N GLY A 88 -9.32 7.64 5.21
CA GLY A 88 -8.62 8.77 4.59
C GLY A 88 -7.46 9.37 5.40
N ARG A 89 -7.00 8.69 6.46
CA ARG A 89 -5.83 9.06 7.27
C ARG A 89 -4.75 7.99 7.17
N LEU A 90 -3.49 8.42 7.25
CA LEU A 90 -2.31 7.56 7.31
C LEU A 90 -1.60 7.80 8.64
N PRO A 91 -1.26 6.75 9.41
CA PRO A 91 -0.42 6.89 10.60
C PRO A 91 0.94 7.50 10.23
N GLY A 92 1.41 8.48 11.02
CA GLY A 92 2.65 9.22 10.71
C GLY A 92 3.89 8.32 10.59
N THR A 93 4.04 7.34 11.47
CA THR A 93 5.13 6.35 11.44
C THR A 93 5.13 5.53 10.14
N LEU A 94 3.94 5.15 9.66
CA LEU A 94 3.79 4.39 8.43
C LEU A 94 4.07 5.26 7.19
N GLY A 95 3.64 6.53 7.23
CA GLY A 95 4.00 7.53 6.22
C GLY A 95 5.51 7.76 6.14
N ALA A 96 6.20 7.84 7.27
CA ALA A 96 7.66 7.97 7.31
C ALA A 96 8.35 6.73 6.71
N ALA A 97 7.87 5.52 7.03
CA ALA A 97 8.40 4.29 6.45
C ALA A 97 8.23 4.25 4.92
N PHE A 98 7.06 4.64 4.41
CA PHE A 98 6.80 4.70 2.97
C PHE A 98 7.64 5.77 2.27
N ALA A 99 7.81 6.94 2.90
CA ALA A 99 8.68 8.00 2.40
C ALA A 99 10.15 7.53 2.34
N LEU A 100 10.63 6.82 3.37
CA LEU A 100 11.96 6.25 3.40
C LEU A 100 12.16 5.23 2.28
N VAL A 101 11.21 4.31 2.09
CA VAL A 101 11.23 3.35 0.97
C VAL A 101 11.27 4.09 -0.37
N GLY A 102 10.39 5.06 -0.58
CA GLY A 102 10.38 5.89 -1.79
C GLY A 102 11.71 6.58 -2.05
N LEU A 103 12.31 7.16 -1.01
CA LEU A 103 13.62 7.82 -1.08
C LEU A 103 14.74 6.84 -1.43
N MET A 104 14.71 5.63 -0.86
CA MET A 104 15.70 4.59 -1.16
C MET A 104 15.61 4.12 -2.60
N LEU A 105 14.40 3.87 -3.10
CA LEU A 105 14.21 3.46 -4.49
C LEU A 105 14.58 4.58 -5.46
N ALA A 106 14.02 5.77 -5.30
CA ALA A 106 14.30 6.91 -6.18
C ALA A 106 15.77 7.32 -6.11
N GLY A 107 16.33 7.40 -4.90
CA GLY A 107 17.73 7.70 -4.66
C GLY A 107 18.65 6.65 -5.31
N GLY A 108 18.36 5.36 -5.16
CA GLY A 108 19.16 4.29 -5.74
C GLY A 108 19.12 4.29 -7.28
N PHE A 109 17.96 4.49 -7.90
CA PHE A 109 17.86 4.61 -9.36
C PHE A 109 18.53 5.88 -9.90
N CYS A 110 18.28 7.03 -9.27
CA CYS A 110 18.92 8.30 -9.64
C CYS A 110 20.45 8.22 -9.49
N LEU A 111 20.93 7.62 -8.40
CA LEU A 111 22.36 7.43 -8.18
C LEU A 111 22.95 6.50 -9.24
N ALA A 112 22.31 5.37 -9.53
CA ALA A 112 22.76 4.45 -10.57
C ALA A 112 22.82 5.11 -11.96
N LEU A 113 21.88 6.01 -12.28
CA LEU A 113 21.90 6.80 -13.51
C LEU A 113 23.00 7.88 -13.52
N ALA A 114 23.30 8.48 -12.37
CA ALA A 114 24.32 9.51 -12.25
C ALA A 114 25.75 8.97 -12.37
N LEU A 115 26.00 7.71 -11.97
CA LEU A 115 27.31 7.08 -12.17
C LEU A 115 27.60 6.96 -13.67
N PRO A 116 28.84 7.12 -14.15
CA PRO A 116 29.21 6.87 -15.54
C PRO A 116 29.06 5.39 -15.92
N ALA A 117 28.82 5.11 -17.20
CA ALA A 117 28.80 3.74 -17.69
C ALA A 117 30.25 3.29 -17.85
N ALA A 118 30.61 2.15 -17.27
CA ALA A 118 31.91 1.56 -17.54
C ALA A 118 32.03 1.28 -19.04
N GLY A 119 33.11 1.74 -19.66
CA GLY A 119 33.42 1.42 -21.05
C GLY A 119 33.69 -0.07 -21.22
N ALA A 120 33.35 -0.62 -22.37
CA ALA A 120 33.74 -1.99 -22.71
C ALA A 120 35.28 -2.08 -22.69
N GLY A 121 35.83 -2.85 -21.74
CA GLY A 121 37.28 -3.04 -21.57
C GLY A 121 37.92 -2.32 -20.38
N GLU A 122 37.16 -1.52 -19.61
CA GLU A 122 37.66 -0.91 -18.38
C GLU A 122 37.55 -1.89 -17.20
N THR A 123 38.65 -2.07 -16.46
CA THR A 123 38.68 -2.88 -15.25
C THR A 123 38.02 -2.11 -14.09
N GLU A 124 36.68 -2.12 -14.04
CA GLU A 124 35.94 -1.48 -12.95
C GLU A 124 36.09 -2.30 -11.64
N PRO A 125 36.37 -1.67 -10.50
CA PRO A 125 36.42 -2.36 -9.22
C PRO A 125 35.03 -2.90 -8.85
N LEU A 126 34.94 -4.22 -8.74
CA LEU A 126 33.73 -4.95 -8.40
C LEU A 126 33.39 -4.78 -6.91
N LEU A 127 32.14 -4.45 -6.63
CA LEU A 127 31.57 -4.45 -5.28
C LEU A 127 30.88 -5.78 -5.06
N LEU A 128 31.46 -6.65 -4.22
CA LEU A 128 30.94 -8.00 -3.93
C LEU A 128 30.67 -8.85 -5.19
N GLY A 129 31.48 -8.65 -6.25
CA GLY A 129 31.35 -9.36 -7.52
C GLY A 129 30.45 -8.68 -8.56
N LEU A 130 29.91 -7.48 -8.28
CA LEU A 130 29.07 -6.72 -9.21
C LEU A 130 29.71 -5.38 -9.61
N PRO A 131 29.50 -4.90 -10.85
CA PRO A 131 29.78 -3.52 -11.24
C PRO A 131 29.02 -2.53 -10.33
N ARG A 132 29.56 -1.33 -10.09
CA ARG A 132 29.03 -0.43 -9.05
C ARG A 132 27.56 -0.09 -9.23
N ARG A 133 27.14 0.19 -10.47
CA ARG A 133 25.74 0.47 -10.82
C ARG A 133 24.83 -0.71 -10.47
N ALA A 134 25.24 -1.93 -10.80
CA ALA A 134 24.49 -3.14 -10.49
C ALA A 134 24.42 -3.39 -8.98
N ALA A 135 25.52 -3.19 -8.26
CA ALA A 135 25.56 -3.30 -6.80
C ALA A 135 24.58 -2.32 -6.12
N ILE A 136 24.51 -1.06 -6.59
CA ILE A 136 23.55 -0.06 -6.07
C ILE A 136 22.11 -0.53 -6.29
N ILE A 137 21.78 -1.02 -7.48
CA ILE A 137 20.42 -1.47 -7.79
C ILE A 137 20.09 -2.73 -6.97
N VAL A 138 20.96 -3.74 -6.98
CA VAL A 138 20.68 -5.03 -6.32
C VAL A 138 20.64 -4.86 -4.80
N TYR A 139 21.67 -4.26 -4.20
CA TYR A 139 21.77 -4.16 -2.76
C TYR A 139 20.98 -2.98 -2.19
N GLY A 140 21.03 -1.82 -2.84
CA GLY A 140 20.36 -0.62 -2.37
C GLY A 140 18.87 -0.59 -2.69
N VAL A 141 18.49 -0.88 -3.94
CA VAL A 141 17.08 -0.81 -4.38
C VAL A 141 16.36 -2.14 -4.16
N GLY A 142 17.01 -3.28 -4.39
CA GLY A 142 16.40 -4.60 -4.27
C GLY A 142 16.38 -5.12 -2.84
N LEU A 143 17.53 -5.14 -2.18
CA LEU A 143 17.69 -5.84 -0.89
C LEU A 143 17.34 -4.97 0.32
N LEU A 144 17.82 -3.72 0.38
CA LEU A 144 17.68 -2.88 1.58
C LEU A 144 16.21 -2.59 1.98
N PRO A 145 15.26 -2.30 1.06
CA PRO A 145 13.87 -2.05 1.43
C PRO A 145 13.16 -3.26 2.07
N VAL A 146 13.62 -4.48 1.77
CA VAL A 146 13.07 -5.73 2.34
C VAL A 146 13.19 -5.75 3.86
N PHE A 147 14.17 -5.06 4.43
CA PHE A 147 14.33 -4.95 5.88
C PHE A 147 13.57 -3.76 6.48
N VAL A 148 13.33 -2.71 5.69
CA VAL A 148 12.67 -1.49 6.17
C VAL A 148 11.21 -1.73 6.49
N LEU A 149 10.47 -2.44 5.63
CA LEU A 149 9.06 -2.71 5.86
C LEU A 149 8.80 -3.58 7.11
N PRO A 150 9.49 -4.72 7.32
CA PRO A 150 9.38 -5.49 8.55
C PRO A 150 9.78 -4.70 9.79
N ALA A 151 10.83 -3.87 9.72
CA ALA A 151 11.23 -3.03 10.85
C ALA A 151 10.14 -1.99 11.17
N ALA A 152 9.60 -1.32 10.15
CA ALA A 152 8.49 -0.38 10.31
C ALA A 152 7.24 -1.07 10.87
N TYR A 153 6.96 -2.30 10.43
CA TYR A 153 5.87 -3.12 10.95
C TYR A 153 6.08 -3.47 12.43
N ALA A 154 7.27 -3.95 12.80
CA ALA A 154 7.61 -4.27 14.19
C ALA A 154 7.45 -3.03 15.10
N LEU A 155 7.89 -1.86 14.64
CA LEU A 155 7.74 -0.59 15.36
C LEU A 155 6.30 -0.08 15.45
N THR A 156 5.41 -0.51 14.54
CA THR A 156 3.99 -0.13 14.55
C THR A 156 3.07 -1.22 15.09
N PHE A 157 3.61 -2.38 15.43
CA PHE A 157 2.86 -3.55 15.90
C PHE A 157 2.01 -3.18 17.10
N ASP A 158 2.61 -2.65 18.17
CA ASP A 158 1.92 -2.25 19.41
C ASP A 158 0.80 -1.22 19.19
N ALA A 159 0.90 -0.38 18.15
CA ALA A 159 -0.09 0.64 17.85
C ALA A 159 -1.26 0.12 16.98
N GLN A 160 -1.08 -0.99 16.25
CA GLN A 160 -2.06 -1.55 15.33
C GLN A 160 -2.68 -2.88 15.78
N THR A 161 -2.07 -3.58 16.74
CA THR A 161 -2.70 -4.72 17.41
C THR A 161 -3.59 -4.28 18.57
N LEU A 162 -4.58 -5.13 18.88
CA LEU A 162 -5.46 -4.92 20.04
C LEU A 162 -4.60 -4.80 21.30
N ARG A 163 -4.79 -3.72 22.05
CA ARG A 163 -4.15 -3.59 23.36
C ARG A 163 -4.66 -4.70 24.27
N ASP A 164 -3.89 -5.07 25.28
CA ASP A 164 -4.33 -6.07 26.26
C ASP A 164 -5.69 -5.71 26.89
N GLU A 165 -5.94 -4.41 27.05
CA GLU A 165 -7.20 -3.82 27.50
C GLU A 165 -8.38 -4.09 26.54
N ASP A 166 -8.13 -4.05 25.23
CA ASP A 166 -9.14 -4.34 24.21
C ASP A 166 -9.40 -5.85 24.13
N LEU A 167 -8.34 -6.67 24.25
CA LEU A 167 -8.46 -8.12 24.33
C LEU A 167 -9.24 -8.57 25.58
N ALA A 168 -9.02 -7.92 26.72
CA ALA A 168 -9.77 -8.15 27.95
C ALA A 168 -11.27 -7.84 27.74
N ARG A 169 -11.58 -6.68 27.15
CA ARG A 169 -12.97 -6.30 26.82
C ARG A 169 -13.66 -7.28 25.88
N VAL A 170 -12.97 -7.75 24.84
CA VAL A 170 -13.51 -8.76 23.91
C VAL A 170 -13.74 -10.10 24.63
N ARG A 171 -12.83 -10.49 25.53
CA ARG A 171 -12.99 -11.71 26.35
C ARG A 171 -14.20 -11.60 27.28
N GLU A 172 -14.38 -10.48 27.95
CA GLU A 172 -15.53 -10.23 28.83
C GLU A 172 -16.86 -10.26 28.06
N ALA A 173 -16.91 -9.61 26.90
CA ALA A 173 -18.08 -9.63 26.02
C ALA A 173 -18.41 -11.04 25.50
N ALA A 174 -17.39 -11.86 25.22
CA ALA A 174 -17.59 -13.24 24.81
C ALA A 174 -18.14 -14.12 25.95
N VAL A 175 -17.74 -13.87 27.20
CA VAL A 175 -18.25 -14.59 28.38
C VAL A 175 -19.72 -14.25 28.61
N SER A 176 -20.10 -12.98 28.59
CA SER A 176 -21.48 -12.54 28.81
C SER A 176 -22.44 -13.08 27.73
N TRP A 177 -22.00 -13.09 26.46
CA TRP A 177 -22.80 -13.63 25.36
C TRP A 177 -23.03 -15.15 25.47
N ARG A 178 -22.01 -15.91 25.90
CA ARG A 178 -22.16 -17.37 26.12
C ARG A 178 -23.09 -17.68 27.30
N ALA A 179 -23.03 -16.89 28.37
CA ALA A 179 -23.92 -17.04 29.52
C ALA A 179 -25.39 -16.84 29.11
N GLY A 180 -25.69 -15.74 28.41
CA GLY A 180 -27.06 -15.47 27.93
C GLY A 180 -27.57 -16.47 26.90
N ARG A 181 -26.70 -17.22 26.22
CA ARG A 181 -27.09 -18.30 25.30
C ARG A 181 -27.48 -19.59 26.04
N ARG A 182 -26.89 -19.86 27.21
CA ARG A 182 -27.22 -21.03 28.05
C ARG A 182 -28.54 -20.86 28.79
N GLU A 183 -28.91 -19.65 29.17
CA GLU A 183 -30.20 -19.37 29.83
C GLU A 183 -31.40 -19.46 28.89
N ARG A 184 -31.16 -19.45 27.57
CA ARG A 184 -32.19 -19.53 26.53
C ARG A 184 -32.35 -20.93 25.92
N ALA A 185 -31.52 -21.88 26.33
CA ALA A 185 -31.55 -23.28 25.90
C ALA A 185 -32.13 -24.15 27.03
#